data_AF-A0A962Y5U8-F1
#
_entry.id   AF-A0A962Y5U8-F1
#
_cell.length_a   1.000
_cell.length_b   1.000
_cell.length_c   1.000
_cell.angle_alpha   90.00
_cell.angle_beta   90.00
_cell.angle_gamma   90.00
#
_symmetry.space_group_name_H-M   'P 1'
#
loop_
_entity.id
_entity.type
_entity.pdbx_description
1 polymer ?
#
loop_
_entity_poly.entity_id
_entity_poly.type
_entity_poly.pdbx_seq_one_letter_code
_entity_poly.pdbx_strand_id
1 'polypeptide(L)'
;TWFDNRIADAVEAMTGHDIGLLLSGTVIALLMAYFARFLAVAYGPVESSLERIRPSVRDAARSLGAGQWETVRRVYLPMLRPGLLTAGLLVLVDVMKEMPATLLLRPFGWDTLAVRIYELTSEGEWERAALPAMVLLLVGLLPVILLVRRSAR
;
A
#
# COMPACT_ATOMS: atom_id res chain seq x y z
N THR A 1 -12.99 12.53 -14.57
CA THR A 1 -13.71 13.81 -14.68
C THR A 1 -15.10 13.65 -15.27
N TRP A 2 -15.29 13.20 -16.53
CA TRP A 2 -16.63 13.14 -17.14
C TRP A 2 -17.70 12.34 -16.35
N PHE A 3 -17.31 11.18 -15.82
CA PHE A 3 -18.21 10.32 -15.04
C PHE A 3 -18.58 10.91 -13.67
N ASP A 4 -17.62 11.60 -13.05
CA ASP A 4 -17.79 12.22 -11.73
C ASP A 4 -18.74 13.42 -11.80
N ASN A 5 -18.60 14.22 -12.87
CA ASN A 5 -19.48 15.36 -13.12
C ASN A 5 -20.93 14.91 -13.34
N ARG A 6 -21.17 13.83 -14.12
CA ARG A 6 -22.54 13.33 -14.37
C ARG A 6 -23.23 12.84 -13.09
N ILE A 7 -22.47 12.31 -12.13
CA ILE A 7 -23.01 11.84 -10.86
C ILE A 7 -23.27 13.03 -9.93
N ALA A 8 -22.34 13.99 -9.86
CA ALA A 8 -22.51 15.21 -9.08
C ALA A 8 -23.76 15.99 -9.55
N ASP A 9 -23.91 16.21 -10.86
CA ASP A 9 -25.06 16.89 -11.46
C ASP A 9 -26.39 16.16 -11.18
N ALA A 10 -26.38 14.82 -11.20
CA ALA A 10 -27.58 14.01 -10.97
C ALA A 10 -28.03 14.03 -9.50
N VAL A 11 -27.07 14.06 -8.56
CA VAL A 11 -27.39 14.11 -7.13
C VAL A 11 -27.81 15.53 -6.72
N GLU A 12 -27.18 16.56 -7.27
CA GLU A 12 -27.59 17.96 -7.09
C GLU A 12 -29.03 18.17 -7.57
N ALA A 13 -29.40 17.61 -8.74
CA ALA A 13 -30.75 17.69 -9.26
C ALA A 13 -31.81 16.98 -8.39
N MET A 14 -31.43 15.96 -7.61
CA MET A 14 -32.35 15.19 -6.76
C MET A 14 -32.39 15.68 -5.30
N THR A 15 -31.33 16.31 -4.80
CA THR A 15 -31.20 16.66 -3.37
C THR A 15 -30.96 18.16 -3.10
N GLY A 16 -30.71 18.96 -4.14
CA GLY A 16 -30.46 20.40 -4.02
C GLY A 16 -29.20 20.76 -3.23
N HIS A 17 -28.37 19.76 -2.90
CA HIS A 17 -27.08 19.92 -2.24
C HIS A 17 -25.97 19.58 -3.25
N ASP A 18 -25.07 20.53 -3.45
CA ASP A 18 -23.88 20.33 -4.28
C ASP A 18 -22.86 19.51 -3.48
N ILE A 19 -22.67 18.25 -3.87
CA ILE A 19 -21.75 17.32 -3.19
C ILE A 19 -20.33 17.43 -3.78
N GLY A 20 -20.12 18.29 -4.79
CA GLY A 20 -18.85 18.44 -5.48
C GLY A 20 -18.38 17.14 -6.15
N LEU A 21 -17.13 17.14 -6.62
CA LEU A 21 -16.49 15.99 -7.27
C LEU A 21 -16.22 14.87 -6.27
N LEU A 22 -17.08 13.86 -6.24
CA LEU A 22 -16.98 12.74 -5.30
C LEU A 22 -15.73 11.88 -5.55
N LEU A 23 -15.36 11.62 -6.80
CA LEU A 23 -14.18 10.82 -7.18
C LEU A 23 -12.91 11.65 -7.37
N SER A 24 -12.99 12.97 -7.49
CA SER A 24 -11.81 13.83 -7.67
C SER A 24 -11.50 14.71 -6.46
N GLY A 25 -12.44 14.90 -5.53
CA GLY A 25 -12.33 15.81 -4.39
C GLY A 25 -12.42 15.15 -3.01
N THR A 26 -12.69 13.84 -2.91
CA THR A 26 -12.83 13.13 -1.62
C THR A 26 -11.71 12.13 -1.35
N VAL A 27 -11.62 11.67 -0.09
CA VAL A 27 -10.70 10.61 0.38
C VAL A 27 -10.78 9.33 -0.47
N ILE A 28 -11.90 9.08 -1.16
CA ILE A 28 -12.09 7.91 -2.02
C ILE A 28 -11.10 7.89 -3.19
N ALA A 29 -10.87 9.06 -3.82
CA ALA A 29 -9.91 9.22 -4.92
C ALA A 29 -8.50 8.80 -4.48
N LEU A 30 -8.11 9.27 -3.30
CA LEU A 30 -6.83 9.02 -2.68
C LEU A 30 -6.68 7.54 -2.32
N LEU A 31 -7.70 6.93 -1.72
CA LEU A 31 -7.72 5.50 -1.40
C LEU A 31 -7.60 4.65 -2.66
N MET A 32 -8.27 5.02 -3.76
CA MET A 32 -8.18 4.30 -5.02
C MET A 32 -6.79 4.42 -5.66
N ALA A 33 -6.21 5.63 -5.65
CA ALA A 33 -4.85 5.86 -6.14
C ALA A 33 -3.82 5.07 -5.33
N TYR A 34 -3.97 5.04 -3.99
CA TYR A 34 -3.16 4.25 -3.09
C TYR A 34 -3.32 2.76 -3.33
N PHE A 35 -4.55 2.28 -3.45
CA PHE A 35 -4.80 0.88 -3.77
C PHE A 35 -4.09 0.48 -5.08
N ALA A 36 -4.24 1.27 -6.14
CA ALA A 36 -3.58 1.01 -7.42
C ALA A 36 -2.05 1.01 -7.31
N ARG A 37 -1.48 2.01 -6.64
CA ARG A 37 -0.02 2.14 -6.45
C ARG A 37 0.55 0.98 -5.62
N PHE A 38 -0.03 0.69 -4.46
CA PHE A 38 0.46 -0.37 -3.58
C PHE A 38 0.18 -1.76 -4.15
N LEU A 39 -0.88 -1.95 -4.93
CA LEU A 39 -1.14 -3.19 -5.66
C LEU A 39 -0.04 -3.47 -6.68
N ALA A 40 0.40 -2.45 -7.43
CA ALA A 40 1.49 -2.60 -8.40
C ALA A 40 2.80 -3.05 -7.73
N VAL A 41 3.10 -2.52 -6.55
CA VAL A 41 4.28 -2.89 -5.75
C VAL A 41 4.15 -4.31 -5.18
N ALA A 42 2.95 -4.67 -4.71
CA ALA A 42 2.69 -5.98 -4.13
C ALA A 42 2.63 -7.12 -5.17
N TYR A 43 2.31 -6.80 -6.43
CA TYR A 43 2.10 -7.79 -7.49
C TYR A 43 3.34 -8.66 -7.75
N GLY A 44 4.50 -8.05 -7.95
CA GLY A 44 5.74 -8.78 -8.30
C GLY A 44 6.13 -9.88 -7.30
N PRO A 45 6.22 -9.59 -5.98
CA PRO A 45 6.53 -10.61 -4.99
C PRO A 45 5.51 -11.75 -4.88
N VAL A 46 4.22 -11.43 -5.05
CA VAL A 46 3.13 -12.39 -5.00
C VAL A 46 3.17 -13.29 -6.23
N GLU A 47 3.35 -12.71 -7.42
CA GLU A 47 3.50 -13.43 -8.68
C GLU A 47 4.71 -14.36 -8.64
N SER A 48 5.88 -13.88 -8.22
CA SER A 48 7.09 -14.71 -8.07
C SER A 48 6.88 -15.89 -7.10
N SER A 49 6.02 -15.72 -6.08
CA SER A 49 5.70 -16.81 -5.16
C SER A 49 4.69 -17.79 -5.73
N LEU A 50 3.74 -17.31 -6.55
CA LEU A 50 2.79 -18.15 -7.29
C LEU A 50 3.50 -19.01 -8.34
N GLU A 51 4.45 -18.44 -9.10
CA GLU A 51 5.22 -19.15 -10.12
C GLU A 51 6.02 -20.32 -9.56
N ARG A 52 6.42 -20.26 -8.28
CA ARG A 52 7.13 -21.35 -7.59
C ARG A 52 6.21 -22.54 -7.28
N ILE A 53 4.89 -22.37 -7.31
CA ILE A 53 3.92 -23.42 -7.00
C ILE A 53 3.70 -24.27 -8.25
N ARG A 54 4.21 -25.50 -8.24
CA ARG A 54 4.04 -26.45 -9.35
C ARG A 54 2.57 -26.89 -9.50
N PRO A 55 2.06 -27.07 -10.73
CA PRO A 55 0.71 -27.59 -10.97
C PRO A 55 0.43 -28.95 -10.28
N SER A 56 1.46 -29.79 -10.15
CA SER A 56 1.37 -31.10 -9.48
C SER A 56 0.91 -31.03 -8.02
N VAL A 57 1.12 -29.90 -7.34
CA VAL A 57 0.68 -29.66 -5.96
C VAL A 57 -0.86 -29.63 -5.89
N ARG A 58 -1.51 -29.05 -6.90
CA ARG A 58 -2.97 -29.02 -7.01
C ARG A 58 -3.55 -30.40 -7.28
N ASP A 59 -2.89 -31.19 -8.12
CA ASP A 59 -3.32 -32.53 -8.46
C ASP A 59 -3.18 -33.47 -7.26
N ALA A 60 -2.07 -33.40 -6.53
CA ALA A 60 -1.87 -34.16 -5.29
C ALA A 60 -2.91 -33.82 -4.22
N ALA A 61 -3.24 -32.53 -4.02
CA ALA A 61 -4.25 -32.12 -3.05
C ALA A 61 -5.64 -32.69 -3.41
N ARG A 62 -6.00 -32.69 -4.70
CA ARG A 62 -7.26 -33.29 -5.18
C ARG A 62 -7.28 -34.81 -5.02
N SER A 63 -6.17 -35.49 -5.32
CA SER A 63 -6.06 -36.95 -5.12
C SER A 63 -6.18 -37.38 -3.66
N LEU A 64 -5.82 -36.49 -2.72
CA LEU A 64 -5.99 -36.70 -1.28
C LEU A 64 -7.41 -36.33 -0.78
N GLY A 65 -8.33 -36.00 -1.67
CA GLY A 65 -9.72 -35.67 -1.32
C GLY A 65 -9.91 -34.24 -0.79
N ALA A 66 -8.89 -33.37 -0.85
CA ALA A 66 -9.04 -32.00 -0.39
C ALA A 66 -9.93 -31.18 -1.34
N GLY A 67 -10.91 -30.47 -0.78
CA GLY A 67 -11.75 -29.54 -1.54
C GLY A 67 -10.95 -28.32 -2.05
N GLN A 68 -11.54 -27.53 -2.97
CA GLN A 68 -10.89 -26.34 -3.52
C GLN A 68 -10.49 -25.34 -2.42
N TRP A 69 -11.42 -25.02 -1.52
CA TRP A 69 -11.17 -24.09 -0.42
C TRP A 69 -10.14 -24.61 0.59
N GLU A 70 -10.17 -25.91 0.85
CA GLU A 70 -9.19 -26.57 1.71
C GLU A 70 -7.78 -26.53 1.11
N THR A 71 -7.67 -26.77 -0.20
CA THR A 71 -6.42 -26.66 -0.95
C THR A 71 -5.86 -25.24 -0.91
N VAL A 72 -6.71 -24.24 -1.10
CA VAL A 72 -6.28 -22.82 -1.00
C VAL A 72 -5.75 -22.52 0.39
N ARG A 73 -6.51 -22.85 1.44
CA ARG A 73 -6.16 -22.47 2.82
C ARG A 73 -4.97 -23.27 3.38
N ARG A 74 -4.88 -24.57 3.10
CA ARG A 74 -3.87 -25.46 3.69
C ARG A 74 -2.60 -25.61 2.86
N VAL A 75 -2.67 -25.34 1.55
CA VAL A 75 -1.54 -25.55 0.63
C VAL A 75 -1.07 -24.21 0.06
N TYR A 76 -1.92 -23.53 -0.72
CA TYR A 76 -1.51 -22.29 -1.39
C TYR A 76 -1.19 -21.17 -0.40
N LEU A 77 -2.04 -20.93 0.60
CA LEU A 77 -1.85 -19.83 1.54
C LEU A 77 -0.52 -19.93 2.31
N PRO A 78 -0.13 -21.06 2.93
CA PRO A 78 1.19 -21.20 3.54
C PRO A 78 2.35 -21.11 2.54
N MET A 79 2.21 -21.62 1.32
CA MET A 79 3.25 -21.51 0.28
C MET A 79 3.43 -20.06 -0.22
N LEU A 80 2.37 -19.25 -0.20
CA LEU A 80 2.40 -17.84 -0.58
C LEU A 80 2.86 -16.91 0.54
N ARG A 81 2.94 -17.40 1.80
CA ARG A 81 3.38 -16.57 2.94
C ARG A 81 4.68 -15.80 2.68
N PRO A 82 5.75 -16.39 2.10
CA PRO A 82 6.97 -15.64 1.83
C PRO A 82 6.75 -14.46 0.87
N GLY A 83 5.96 -14.66 -0.19
CA GLY A 83 5.59 -13.59 -1.14
C GLY A 83 4.73 -12.51 -0.51
N LEU A 84 3.73 -12.90 0.27
CA LEU A 84 2.85 -11.97 0.99
C LEU A 84 3.63 -11.14 2.03
N LEU A 85 4.57 -11.75 2.75
CA LEU A 85 5.45 -11.03 3.67
C LEU A 85 6.34 -10.04 2.94
N THR A 86 6.93 -10.45 1.80
CA THR A 86 7.74 -9.56 0.96
C THR A 86 6.93 -8.38 0.43
N ALA A 87 5.76 -8.65 -0.15
CA ALA A 87 4.84 -7.62 -0.62
C ALA A 87 4.43 -6.67 0.51
N GLY A 88 4.09 -7.21 1.69
CA GLY A 88 3.73 -6.41 2.86
C GLY A 88 4.87 -5.51 3.34
N LEU A 89 6.11 -6.01 3.35
CA LEU A 89 7.29 -5.20 3.72
C LEU A 89 7.56 -4.08 2.70
N LEU A 90 7.44 -4.36 1.41
CA LEU A 90 7.62 -3.35 0.37
C LEU A 90 6.55 -2.26 0.44
N VAL A 91 5.28 -2.67 0.56
CA VAL A 91 4.16 -1.72 0.74
C VAL A 91 4.35 -0.90 2.01
N LEU A 92 4.79 -1.51 3.12
CA LEU A 92 5.07 -0.79 4.37
C LEU A 92 6.14 0.29 4.17
N VAL A 93 7.24 -0.02 3.48
CA VAL A 93 8.31 0.94 3.18
C VAL A 93 7.79 2.08 2.30
N ASP A 94 6.97 1.77 1.30
CA ASP A 94 6.40 2.78 0.41
C ASP A 94 5.37 3.67 1.11
N VAL A 95 4.54 3.12 2.00
CA VAL A 95 3.60 3.88 2.84
C VAL A 95 4.35 4.79 3.82
N MET A 96 5.45 4.32 4.41
CA MET A 96 6.27 5.15 5.32
C MET A 96 6.85 6.40 4.64
N LYS A 97 7.06 6.36 3.32
CA LYS A 97 7.65 7.44 2.52
C LYS A 97 6.60 8.32 1.82
N GLU A 98 5.33 7.93 1.90
CA GLU A 98 4.21 8.62 1.26
C GLU A 98 3.84 9.90 2.02
N MET A 99 4.45 11.02 1.61
CA MET A 99 4.12 12.38 2.05
C MET A 99 2.78 12.96 1.54
N PRO A 100 2.29 12.68 0.31
CA PRO A 100 1.15 13.39 -0.25
C PRO A 100 -0.14 13.27 0.57
N ALA A 101 -0.53 12.06 1.04
CA ALA A 101 -1.74 11.92 1.85
C ALA A 101 -1.62 12.51 3.25
N THR A 102 -0.42 12.49 3.85
CA THR A 102 -0.23 13.02 5.19
C THR A 102 -0.40 14.53 5.21
N LEU A 103 -0.03 15.22 4.13
CA LEU A 103 -0.29 16.64 3.95
C LEU A 103 -1.78 16.92 3.66
N LEU A 104 -2.47 16.04 2.93
CA LEU A 104 -3.89 16.19 2.58
C LEU A 104 -4.88 15.86 3.71
N LEU A 105 -4.55 14.92 4.60
CA LEU A 105 -5.47 14.42 5.66
C LEU A 105 -5.01 14.76 7.09
N ARG A 106 -4.01 15.63 7.27
CA ARG A 106 -3.48 16.01 8.59
C ARG A 106 -4.62 16.30 9.59
N PRO A 107 -4.79 15.50 10.66
CA PRO A 107 -5.50 15.98 11.84
C PRO A 107 -4.63 17.04 12.52
N PHE A 108 -5.23 18.18 12.90
CA PHE A 108 -4.51 19.26 13.59
C PHE A 108 -3.76 18.72 14.83
N GLY A 109 -2.44 18.91 14.87
CA GLY A 109 -1.61 18.63 16.05
C GLY A 109 -0.75 17.35 16.02
N TRP A 110 -0.73 16.57 14.93
CA TRP A 110 0.15 15.39 14.80
C TRP A 110 1.03 15.48 13.56
N ASP A 111 2.32 15.72 13.75
CA ASP A 111 3.29 15.81 12.66
C ASP A 111 4.02 14.47 12.53
N THR A 112 3.91 13.83 11.36
CA THR A 112 4.73 12.66 11.05
C THR A 112 6.17 13.08 10.75
N LEU A 113 7.12 12.16 10.89
CA LEU A 113 8.53 12.43 10.58
C LEU A 113 8.71 13.01 9.17
N ALA A 114 7.97 12.51 8.18
CA ALA A 114 8.06 12.97 6.81
C ALA A 114 7.57 14.43 6.66
N VAL A 115 6.44 14.78 7.28
CA VAL A 115 5.91 16.15 7.31
C VAL A 115 6.86 17.09 8.02
N ARG A 116 7.43 16.68 9.16
CA ARG A 116 8.36 17.52 9.92
C ARG A 116 9.65 17.82 9.16
N ILE A 117 10.17 16.84 8.42
CA ILE A 117 11.32 17.04 7.53
C ILE A 117 10.95 18.08 6.47
N TYR A 118 9.79 17.93 5.82
CA TYR A 118 9.32 18.86 4.80
C TYR A 118 9.23 20.29 5.34
N GLU A 119 8.52 20.50 6.44
CA GLU A 119 8.38 21.83 7.09
C GLU A 119 9.75 22.46 7.38
N LEU A 120 10.65 21.73 8.06
CA LEU A 120 11.98 22.25 8.41
C LEU A 120 12.83 22.58 7.18
N THR A 121 12.73 21.78 6.11
CA THR A 121 13.41 22.08 4.85
C THR A 121 12.80 23.28 4.12
N SER A 122 11.47 23.44 4.17
CA SER A 122 10.76 24.58 3.60
C SER A 122 11.07 25.89 4.33
N GLU A 123 11.31 25.83 5.65
CA GLU A 123 11.76 26.94 6.48
C GLU A 123 13.27 27.25 6.31
N GLY A 124 13.99 26.43 5.53
CA GLY A 124 15.44 26.59 5.29
C GLY A 124 16.32 26.05 6.42
N GLU A 125 15.75 25.36 7.41
CA GLU A 125 16.46 24.79 8.55
C GLU A 125 16.95 23.36 8.26
N TRP A 126 17.80 23.22 7.25
CA TRP A 126 18.35 21.93 6.80
C TRP A 126 19.07 21.15 7.90
N GLU A 127 19.77 21.86 8.80
CA GLU A 127 20.50 21.26 9.92
C GLU A 127 19.54 20.57 10.91
N ARG A 128 18.41 21.22 11.23
CA ARG A 128 17.39 20.66 12.12
C ARG A 128 16.57 19.57 11.43
N ALA A 129 16.43 19.61 10.10
CA ALA A 129 15.81 18.56 9.30
C ALA A 129 16.65 17.27 9.20
N ALA A 130 17.97 17.35 9.38
CA ALA A 130 18.87 16.22 9.22
C ALA A 130 18.58 15.08 10.21
N LEU A 131 18.34 15.41 11.48
CA LEU A 131 18.05 14.41 12.52
C LEU A 131 16.77 13.60 12.25
N PRO A 132 15.58 14.21 12.03
CA PRO A 132 14.38 13.45 11.70
C PRO A 132 14.51 12.69 10.36
N ALA A 133 15.26 13.22 9.39
CA ALA A 133 15.55 12.51 8.15
C ALA A 133 16.39 11.25 8.37
N MET A 134 17.43 11.31 9.21
CA MET A 134 18.21 10.13 9.58
C MET A 134 17.37 9.08 10.31
N VAL A 135 16.51 9.50 11.24
CA VAL A 135 15.61 8.57 11.95
C VAL A 135 14.66 7.88 10.96
N LEU A 136 14.04 8.64 10.05
CA LEU A 136 13.16 8.09 9.03
C LEU A 136 13.89 7.09 8.12
N LEU A 137 15.12 7.40 7.71
CA LEU A 137 15.96 6.50 6.93
C LEU A 137 16.30 5.21 7.69
N LEU A 138 16.70 5.30 8.96
CA LEU A 138 17.06 4.13 9.77
C LEU A 138 15.86 3.20 9.99
N VAL A 139 14.69 3.76 10.29
CA VAL A 139 13.46 2.97 10.46
C VAL A 139 13.02 2.35 9.14
N GLY A 140 13.11 3.09 8.02
CA GLY A 140 12.78 2.57 6.69
C GLY A 140 13.77 1.51 6.17
N LEU A 141 15.03 1.57 6.59
CA LEU A 141 16.07 0.62 6.18
C LEU A 141 15.90 -0.75 6.85
N LEU A 142 15.34 -0.80 8.06
CA LEU A 142 15.14 -2.03 8.82
C LEU A 142 14.32 -3.10 8.08
N PRO A 143 13.11 -2.81 7.54
CA PRO A 143 12.34 -3.77 6.73
C PRO A 143 13.03 -4.15 5.42
N VAL A 144 13.79 -3.23 4.80
CA VAL A 144 14.57 -3.52 3.57
C VAL A 144 15.69 -4.52 3.87
N ILE A 145 16.45 -4.33 4.96
CA ILE A 145 17.49 -5.27 5.38
C ILE A 145 16.89 -6.64 5.70
N LEU A 146 15.76 -6.66 6.41
CA LEU A 146 15.04 -7.90 6.73
C LEU A 146 14.65 -8.65 5.45
N LEU A 147 14.18 -7.92 4.45
CA LEU A 147 13.78 -8.48 3.17
C LEU A 147 14.97 -9.08 2.41
N VAL A 148 16.05 -8.32 2.23
CA VAL A 148 17.25 -8.78 1.52
C VAL A 148 17.83 -10.04 2.17
N ARG A 149 17.85 -10.09 3.51
CA ARG A 149 18.31 -11.27 4.26
C ARG A 149 17.43 -12.50 4.07
N ARG A 150 16.12 -12.32 3.85
CA ARG A 150 15.16 -13.42 3.59
C ARG A 150 15.24 -13.89 2.14
N SER A 151 15.49 -12.99 1.19
CA SER A 151 15.61 -13.32 -0.24
C SER A 151 16.95 -13.98 -0.61
N ALA A 152 18.01 -13.74 0.17
CA ALA A 152 19.33 -14.34 -0.02
C ALA A 152 19.47 -15.77 0.56
N ARG A 153 18.41 -16.33 1.15
CA ARG A 153 18.33 -17.72 1.65
C ARG A 153 17.42 -18.54 0.77
#